data_AF-A0A7M7N5C0-F1
#
_entry.id   AF-A0A7M7N5C0-F1
#
_cell.length_a   1.000
_cell.length_b   1.000
_cell.length_c   1.000
_cell.angle_alpha   90.00
_cell.angle_beta   90.00
_cell.angle_gamma   90.00
#
_symmetry.space_group_name_H-M   'P 1'
#
loop_
_entity.id
_entity.type
_entity.pdbx_description
1 polymer ?
#
loop_
_entity_poly.entity_id
_entity_poly.type
_entity_poly.pdbx_seq_one_letter_code
_entity_poly.pdbx_strand_id
1 'polypeptide(L)'
;MHALQPNAKFILMIRNPTKRADSLFWYTHLPSPGDADRWHQQVTTYIQCFKKCVQDHNLRFCAYAAECPYDLIPDLQVGIYHVYIRDWLKVFPRDNFKVIRLEDWEAEPVTVYRDLLNFLDLRQLSVDEENRILKRRRSNQNQRQHEQTHPETLNALNDFHRPFNVELAKLMGDNKFNYPDYKG
;
A
#
# COMPACT_ATOMS: atom_id res chain seq x y z
N MET A 1 -7.10 -20.40 7.35
CA MET A 1 -5.62 -20.26 7.38
C MET A 1 -5.03 -20.67 8.72
N HIS A 2 -5.28 -19.94 9.82
CA HIS A 2 -4.69 -20.27 11.13
C HIS A 2 -4.92 -21.73 11.56
N ALA A 3 -6.14 -22.24 11.41
CA ALA A 3 -6.47 -23.64 11.73
C ALA A 3 -5.64 -24.69 10.96
N LEU A 4 -5.09 -24.34 9.79
CA LEU A 4 -4.32 -25.25 8.94
C LEU A 4 -2.81 -25.02 9.07
N GLN A 5 -2.39 -23.78 9.29
CA GLN A 5 -0.98 -23.35 9.35
C GLN A 5 -0.83 -22.25 10.41
N PRO A 6 -0.81 -22.60 11.72
CA PRO A 6 -0.75 -21.61 12.80
C PRO A 6 0.58 -20.85 12.85
N ASN A 7 1.66 -21.47 12.37
CA ASN A 7 3.01 -20.88 12.35
C ASN A 7 3.35 -20.24 10.99
N ALA A 8 2.35 -19.94 10.16
CA ALA A 8 2.58 -19.30 8.87
C ALA A 8 3.28 -17.95 9.05
N LYS A 9 4.29 -17.70 8.22
CA LYS A 9 4.98 -16.40 8.11
C LYS A 9 4.36 -15.60 6.96
N PHE A 10 4.10 -14.33 7.19
CA PHE A 10 3.46 -13.41 6.27
C PHE A 10 4.42 -12.28 5.91
N ILE A 11 4.60 -12.04 4.61
CA ILE A 11 5.34 -10.89 4.10
C ILE A 11 4.34 -9.95 3.47
N LEU A 12 4.28 -8.71 3.95
CA LEU A 12 3.43 -7.66 3.41
C LEU A 12 4.31 -6.57 2.85
N MET A 13 4.28 -6.38 1.53
CA MET A 13 4.91 -5.24 0.88
C MET A 13 3.88 -4.13 0.68
N ILE A 14 4.08 -3.00 1.34
CA ILE A 14 3.24 -1.81 1.26
C ILE A 14 4.06 -0.63 0.71
N ARG A 15 3.41 0.42 0.24
CA ARG A 15 4.06 1.64 -0.26
C ARG A 15 3.26 2.85 0.14
N ASN A 16 3.75 4.06 -0.14
CA ASN A 16 2.98 5.28 0.08
C ASN A 16 1.57 5.12 -0.53
N PRO A 17 0.49 5.21 0.26
CA PRO A 17 -0.85 4.86 -0.20
C PRO A 17 -1.38 5.84 -1.26
N THR A 18 -0.99 7.12 -1.22
CA THR A 18 -1.31 8.11 -2.26
C THR A 18 -0.65 7.72 -3.59
N LYS A 19 0.67 7.46 -3.57
CA LYS A 19 1.40 6.96 -4.75
C LYS A 19 0.80 5.63 -5.23
N ARG A 20 0.29 4.80 -4.31
CA ARG A 20 -0.33 3.52 -4.65
C ARG A 20 -1.62 3.69 -5.42
N ALA A 21 -2.53 4.51 -4.91
CA ALA A 21 -3.83 4.78 -5.52
C ALA A 21 -3.62 5.41 -6.91
N ASP A 22 -2.76 6.43 -7.00
CA ASP A 22 -2.47 7.12 -8.25
C ASP A 22 -1.88 6.18 -9.31
N SER A 23 -0.88 5.38 -8.95
CA SER A 23 -0.31 4.39 -9.86
C SER A 23 -1.28 3.26 -10.23
N LEU A 24 -2.30 2.97 -9.40
CA LEU A 24 -3.30 1.95 -9.72
C LEU A 24 -4.29 2.49 -10.75
N PHE A 25 -4.78 3.72 -10.59
CA PHE A 25 -5.63 4.38 -11.58
C PHE A 25 -4.98 4.37 -12.97
N TRP A 26 -3.72 4.81 -13.07
CA TRP A 26 -3.01 4.84 -14.36
C TRP A 26 -2.62 3.45 -14.90
N TYR A 27 -2.57 2.45 -14.03
CA TYR A 27 -2.33 1.06 -14.44
C TYR A 27 -3.57 0.41 -15.05
N THR A 28 -4.76 0.66 -14.46
CA THR A 28 -6.02 0.00 -14.84
C THR A 28 -6.71 0.67 -16.01
N HIS A 29 -6.43 1.95 -16.28
CA HIS A 29 -7.05 2.69 -17.37
C HIS A 29 -6.14 2.77 -18.60
N LEU A 30 -6.75 2.69 -19.79
CA LEU A 30 -6.07 3.08 -21.02
C LEU A 30 -6.07 4.61 -21.08
N PRO A 31 -4.89 5.26 -21.26
CA PRO A 31 -4.81 6.72 -21.28
C PRO A 31 -5.73 7.33 -22.34
N SER A 32 -6.61 8.22 -21.90
CA SER A 32 -7.53 9.01 -22.73
C SER A 32 -7.50 10.48 -22.30
N PRO A 33 -7.75 11.44 -23.21
CA PRO A 33 -7.92 12.83 -22.83
C PRO A 33 -8.98 13.02 -21.73
N GLY A 34 -8.66 13.81 -20.70
CA GLY A 34 -9.54 14.09 -19.56
C GLY A 34 -9.49 13.05 -18.44
N ASP A 35 -8.55 12.11 -18.49
CA ASP A 35 -8.37 11.11 -17.45
C ASP A 35 -7.94 11.73 -16.11
N ALA A 36 -7.16 12.81 -16.12
CA ALA A 36 -6.78 13.52 -14.89
C ALA A 36 -8.01 14.13 -14.18
N ASP A 37 -8.96 14.70 -14.94
CA ASP A 37 -10.22 15.22 -14.40
C ASP A 37 -11.11 14.08 -13.88
N ARG A 38 -11.21 12.98 -14.64
CA ARG A 38 -11.93 11.78 -14.19
C ARG A 38 -11.36 11.25 -12.89
N TRP A 39 -10.03 11.20 -12.78
CA TRP A 39 -9.36 10.75 -11.57
C TRP A 39 -9.70 11.64 -10.38
N HIS A 40 -9.63 12.96 -10.56
CA HIS A 40 -10.01 13.93 -9.53
C HIS A 40 -11.45 13.73 -9.04
N GLN A 41 -12.38 13.54 -9.98
CA GLN A 41 -13.78 13.29 -9.66
C GLN A 41 -13.98 11.98 -8.90
N GLN A 42 -13.29 10.91 -9.31
CA GLN A 42 -13.33 9.61 -8.63
C GLN A 42 -12.81 9.70 -7.19
N VAL A 43 -11.63 10.31 -6.99
CA VAL A 43 -11.05 10.52 -5.66
C VAL A 43 -11.99 11.31 -4.77
N THR A 44 -12.53 12.42 -5.27
CA THR A 44 -13.44 13.29 -4.51
C THR A 44 -14.72 12.55 -4.12
N THR A 45 -15.33 11.85 -5.08
CA THR A 45 -16.53 11.03 -4.85
C THR A 45 -16.26 9.96 -3.80
N TYR A 46 -15.14 9.25 -3.93
CA TYR A 46 -14.74 8.23 -2.98
C TYR A 46 -14.57 8.82 -1.57
N ILE A 47 -13.83 9.92 -1.42
CA ILE A 47 -13.55 10.51 -0.10
C ILE A 47 -14.86 10.93 0.58
N GLN A 48 -15.77 11.55 -0.18
CA GLN A 48 -17.09 11.93 0.33
C GLN A 48 -17.90 10.70 0.76
N CYS A 49 -17.91 9.65 -0.05
CA CYS A 49 -18.59 8.41 0.25
C CYS A 49 -18.03 7.78 1.54
N PHE A 50 -16.72 7.61 1.62
CA PHE A 50 -16.04 7.05 2.78
C PHE A 50 -16.34 7.86 4.05
N LYS A 51 -16.30 9.20 3.97
CA LYS A 51 -16.67 10.08 5.08
C LYS A 51 -18.10 9.85 5.56
N LYS A 52 -19.06 9.66 4.65
CA LYS A 52 -20.43 9.31 5.01
C LYS A 52 -20.52 7.92 5.65
N CYS A 53 -19.84 6.93 5.07
CA CYS A 53 -19.84 5.57 5.63
C CYS A 53 -19.37 5.57 7.10
N VAL A 54 -18.30 6.30 7.44
CA VAL A 54 -17.77 6.33 8.81
C VAL A 54 -18.64 7.13 9.79
N GLN A 55 -19.64 7.86 9.31
CA GLN A 55 -20.68 8.46 10.16
C GLN A 55 -21.74 7.43 10.56
N ASP A 56 -22.11 6.55 9.62
CA ASP A 56 -23.16 5.55 9.81
C ASP A 56 -22.62 4.22 10.39
N HIS A 57 -21.33 3.95 10.18
CA HIS A 57 -20.67 2.71 10.54
C HIS A 57 -19.26 2.94 11.12
N ASN A 58 -18.66 1.89 11.68
CA ASN A 58 -17.28 1.98 12.18
C ASN A 58 -16.24 1.91 11.03
N LEU A 59 -15.03 2.40 11.31
CA LEU A 59 -13.92 2.42 10.34
C LEU A 59 -13.64 1.06 9.71
N ARG A 60 -13.71 -0.03 10.50
CA ARG A 60 -13.45 -1.38 9.99
C ARG A 60 -14.50 -1.77 8.96
N PHE A 61 -15.78 -1.52 9.22
CA PHE A 61 -16.83 -1.77 8.23
C PHE A 61 -16.54 -1.03 6.92
N CYS A 62 -16.26 0.27 6.99
CA CYS A 62 -16.03 1.11 5.80
C CYS A 62 -14.73 0.81 5.05
N ALA A 63 -13.74 0.18 5.69
CA ALA A 63 -12.53 -0.28 5.01
C ALA A 63 -12.74 -1.60 4.25
N TYR A 64 -13.76 -2.38 4.59
CA TYR A 64 -14.09 -3.65 3.94
C TYR A 64 -15.32 -3.57 3.04
N ALA A 65 -16.17 -2.54 3.21
CA ALA A 65 -17.39 -2.37 2.45
C ALA A 65 -17.09 -1.96 1.01
N ALA A 66 -17.44 -2.81 0.05
CA ALA A 66 -17.31 -2.50 -1.38
C ALA A 66 -18.45 -1.60 -1.90
N GLU A 67 -19.15 -0.84 -1.06
CA GLU A 67 -20.38 -0.13 -1.44
C GLU A 67 -20.18 1.38 -1.65
N CYS A 68 -18.99 1.92 -1.34
CA CYS A 68 -18.83 3.37 -1.20
C CYS A 68 -17.55 3.94 -1.84
N PRO A 69 -17.56 4.24 -3.16
CA PRO A 69 -18.50 3.76 -4.18
C PRO A 69 -18.32 2.26 -4.44
N TYR A 70 -19.27 1.63 -5.14
CA TYR A 70 -19.06 0.25 -5.58
C TYR A 70 -17.93 0.20 -6.59
N ASP A 71 -16.81 -0.39 -6.18
CA ASP A 71 -15.69 -0.70 -7.04
C ASP A 71 -15.26 -2.14 -6.79
N LEU A 72 -15.06 -2.88 -7.89
CA LEU A 72 -14.55 -4.24 -7.84
C LEU A 72 -13.10 -4.27 -7.34
N ILE A 73 -12.36 -3.17 -7.54
CA ILE A 73 -10.99 -2.99 -7.06
C ILE A 73 -10.95 -1.77 -6.14
N PRO A 74 -10.88 -1.95 -4.81
CA PRO A 74 -10.86 -0.81 -3.90
C PRO A 74 -9.53 -0.04 -3.97
N ASP A 75 -9.55 1.09 -4.66
CA ASP A 75 -8.35 1.90 -4.95
C ASP A 75 -7.87 2.74 -3.76
N LEU A 76 -8.77 3.18 -2.87
CA LEU A 76 -8.38 4.00 -1.72
C LEU A 76 -8.49 3.21 -0.40
N GLN A 77 -9.48 2.31 -0.24
CA GLN A 77 -9.66 1.52 1.00
C GLN A 77 -8.44 0.65 1.30
N VAL A 78 -7.87 -0.01 0.28
CA VAL A 78 -6.71 -0.89 0.43
C VAL A 78 -5.49 -0.15 0.97
N GLY A 79 -5.42 1.18 0.78
CA GLY A 79 -4.39 2.04 1.38
C GLY A 79 -4.53 2.25 2.89
N ILE A 80 -5.63 1.83 3.52
CA ILE A 80 -5.88 1.93 4.96
C ILE A 80 -5.26 0.71 5.68
N TYR A 81 -3.94 0.54 5.50
CA TYR A 81 -3.22 -0.67 5.88
C TYR A 81 -3.41 -1.10 7.33
N HIS A 82 -3.44 -0.13 8.25
CA HIS A 82 -3.52 -0.41 9.69
C HIS A 82 -4.81 -1.15 10.08
N VAL A 83 -5.92 -0.99 9.34
CA VAL A 83 -7.16 -1.72 9.60
C VAL A 83 -6.98 -3.20 9.33
N TYR A 84 -6.45 -3.55 8.15
CA TYR A 84 -6.24 -4.93 7.75
C TYR A 84 -5.17 -5.61 8.61
N ILE A 85 -4.02 -4.95 8.80
CA ILE A 85 -2.90 -5.52 9.58
C ILE A 85 -3.37 -5.80 11.02
N ARG A 86 -4.12 -4.88 11.63
CA ARG A 86 -4.65 -5.07 12.98
C ARG A 86 -5.59 -6.28 13.08
N ASP A 87 -6.38 -6.57 12.07
CA ASP A 87 -7.24 -7.75 12.08
C ASP A 87 -6.43 -9.05 11.95
N TRP A 88 -5.38 -9.06 11.14
CA TRP A 88 -4.46 -10.19 11.03
C TRP A 88 -3.68 -10.44 12.35
N LEU A 89 -3.28 -9.38 13.04
CA LEU A 89 -2.60 -9.45 14.34
C LEU A 89 -3.48 -9.97 15.48
N LYS A 90 -4.82 -10.00 15.32
CA LYS A 90 -5.70 -10.67 16.29
C LYS A 90 -5.63 -12.19 16.19
N VAL A 91 -5.15 -12.71 15.07
CA VAL A 91 -5.17 -14.15 14.75
C VAL A 91 -3.77 -14.75 14.79
N PHE A 92 -2.76 -14.00 14.35
CA PHE A 92 -1.36 -14.45 14.33
C PHE A 92 -0.48 -13.52 15.16
N PRO A 93 0.55 -14.04 15.85
CA PRO A 93 1.52 -13.22 16.58
C PRO A 93 2.22 -12.18 15.69
N ARG A 94 2.65 -11.06 16.28
CA ARG A 94 3.36 -9.99 15.54
C ARG A 94 4.61 -10.49 14.82
N ASP A 95 5.30 -11.45 15.41
CA ASP A 95 6.55 -12.02 14.90
C ASP A 95 6.33 -12.88 13.65
N ASN A 96 5.08 -13.26 13.34
CA ASN A 96 4.74 -13.94 12.09
C ASN A 96 4.67 -12.97 10.90
N PHE A 97 4.84 -11.65 11.09
CA PHE A 97 4.69 -10.66 10.03
C PHE A 97 5.97 -9.87 9.76
N LYS A 98 6.41 -9.85 8.50
CA LYS A 98 7.39 -8.89 7.99
C LYS A 98 6.68 -7.88 7.10
N VAL A 99 6.55 -6.64 7.57
CA VAL A 99 5.99 -5.52 6.80
C VAL A 99 7.15 -4.73 6.19
N ILE A 100 7.15 -4.59 4.87
CA ILE A 100 8.22 -3.98 4.08
C ILE A 100 7.64 -2.81 3.31
N ARG A 101 8.33 -1.68 3.34
CA ARG A 101 8.01 -0.56 2.46
C ARG A 101 8.66 -0.79 1.10
N LEU A 102 7.93 -0.54 0.02
CA LEU A 102 8.49 -0.56 -1.32
C LEU A 102 9.63 0.46 -1.42
N GLU A 103 9.50 1.62 -0.78
CA GLU A 103 10.53 2.66 -0.74
C GLU A 103 11.85 2.16 -0.13
N ASP A 104 11.77 1.32 0.92
CA ASP A 104 12.96 0.70 1.51
C ASP A 104 13.58 -0.32 0.55
N TRP A 105 12.75 -1.11 -0.13
CA TRP A 105 13.21 -2.07 -1.14
C TRP A 105 13.86 -1.37 -2.34
N GLU A 106 13.33 -0.22 -2.76
CA GLU A 106 13.88 0.54 -3.88
C GLU A 106 15.19 1.24 -3.51
N ALA A 107 15.31 1.76 -2.29
CA ALA A 107 16.51 2.45 -1.82
C ALA A 107 17.63 1.47 -1.43
N GLU A 108 17.30 0.41 -0.69
CA GLU A 108 18.25 -0.49 -0.03
C GLU A 108 17.87 -1.97 -0.23
N PRO A 109 17.79 -2.47 -1.49
CA PRO A 109 17.27 -3.82 -1.79
C PRO A 109 18.07 -4.94 -1.12
N VAL A 110 19.40 -4.82 -1.02
CA VAL A 110 20.27 -5.80 -0.37
C VAL A 110 19.91 -5.94 1.10
N THR A 111 19.78 -4.81 1.80
CA THR A 111 19.45 -4.76 3.23
C THR A 111 18.08 -5.40 3.47
N VAL A 112 17.05 -4.99 2.71
CA VAL A 112 15.71 -5.55 2.83
C VAL A 112 15.68 -7.04 2.50
N TYR A 113 16.48 -7.49 1.52
CA TYR A 113 16.55 -8.90 1.13
C TYR A 113 17.19 -9.77 2.22
N ARG A 114 18.31 -9.33 2.82
CA ARG A 114 18.95 -10.04 3.94
C ARG A 114 18.02 -10.16 5.14
N ASP A 115 17.31 -9.08 5.44
CA ASP A 115 16.26 -9.01 6.46
C ASP A 115 15.13 -10.02 6.22
N LEU A 116 14.73 -10.18 4.96
CA LEU A 116 13.72 -11.16 4.55
C LEU A 116 14.19 -12.59 4.74
N LEU A 117 15.44 -12.90 4.38
CA LEU A 117 16.02 -14.23 4.58
C LEU A 117 16.10 -14.58 6.06
N ASN A 118 16.53 -13.63 6.91
CA ASN A 118 16.53 -13.80 8.36
C ASN A 118 15.12 -14.07 8.89
N PHE A 119 14.13 -13.26 8.46
CA PHE A 119 12.74 -13.47 8.85
C PHE A 119 12.22 -14.86 8.44
N LEU A 120 12.64 -15.39 7.29
CA LEU A 120 12.25 -16.71 6.80
C LEU A 120 13.09 -17.87 7.35
N ASP A 121 14.07 -17.61 8.22
CA ASP A 121 15.08 -18.58 8.68
C ASP A 121 15.84 -19.27 7.53
N LEU A 122 16.18 -18.50 6.48
CA LEU A 122 16.92 -18.98 5.32
C LEU A 122 18.40 -18.60 5.39
N ARG A 123 19.24 -19.36 4.68
CA ARG A 123 20.67 -19.05 4.54
C ARG A 123 20.85 -17.68 3.88
N GLN A 124 21.76 -16.88 4.43
CA GLN A 124 22.21 -15.64 3.81
C GLN A 124 22.97 -15.91 2.50
N LEU A 125 22.75 -15.04 1.52
CA LEU A 125 23.41 -15.14 0.22
C LEU A 125 24.85 -14.63 0.27
N SER A 126 25.70 -15.17 -0.60
CA SER A 126 26.99 -14.56 -0.88
C SER A 126 26.82 -13.25 -1.65
N VAL A 127 27.84 -12.39 -1.63
CA VAL A 127 27.83 -11.13 -2.39
C VAL A 127 27.59 -11.36 -3.89
N ASP A 128 28.10 -12.45 -4.44
CA ASP A 128 27.90 -12.82 -5.85
C ASP A 128 26.45 -13.24 -6.14
N GLU A 129 25.84 -14.02 -5.23
CA GLU A 129 24.43 -14.41 -5.32
C GLU A 129 23.51 -13.17 -5.25
N GLU A 130 23.78 -12.25 -4.31
CA GLU A 130 23.05 -10.99 -4.17
C GLU A 130 23.14 -10.14 -5.44
N ASN A 131 24.36 -9.96 -5.96
CA ASN A 131 24.61 -9.22 -7.19
C ASN A 131 23.85 -9.81 -8.37
N ARG A 132 23.80 -11.15 -8.49
CA ARG A 132 23.10 -11.81 -9.58
C ARG A 132 21.58 -11.66 -9.51
N ILE A 133 21.01 -11.77 -8.31
CA ILE A 133 19.55 -11.73 -8.11
C ILE A 133 19.02 -10.30 -8.17
N LEU A 134 19.69 -9.37 -7.49
CA LEU A 134 19.19 -7.99 -7.32
C LEU A 134 19.50 -7.08 -8.52
N LYS A 135 20.54 -7.39 -9.32
CA LYS A 135 20.83 -6.64 -10.55
C LYS A 135 19.97 -7.07 -11.75
N ARG A 136 19.08 -8.06 -11.59
CA ARG A 136 18.18 -8.46 -12.67
C ARG A 136 17.26 -7.29 -13.02
N ARG A 137 17.21 -6.93 -14.31
CA ARG A 137 16.38 -5.83 -14.80
C ARG A 137 14.92 -6.06 -14.39
N ARG A 138 14.29 -5.06 -13.77
CA ARG A 138 12.86 -5.12 -13.40
C ARG A 138 12.04 -5.37 -14.67
N SER A 139 11.29 -6.47 -14.72
CA SER A 139 10.22 -6.66 -15.69
C SER A 139 9.01 -5.81 -15.29
N ASN A 140 8.23 -5.32 -16.26
CA ASN A 140 7.05 -4.47 -16.04
C ASN A 140 7.34 -3.05 -15.51
N GLN A 141 8.27 -2.33 -16.13
CA GLN A 141 8.26 -0.86 -16.04
C GLN A 141 7.05 -0.37 -16.83
N ASN A 142 5.88 -0.29 -16.20
CA ASN A 142 4.68 0.21 -16.87
C ASN A 142 4.83 1.72 -17.09
N GLN A 143 5.55 2.08 -18.16
CA GLN A 143 5.84 3.42 -18.64
C GLN A 143 4.77 3.87 -19.65
N ARG A 144 3.51 3.51 -19.43
CA ARG A 144 2.45 4.08 -20.28
C ARG A 144 2.44 5.57 -20.00
N GLN A 145 2.67 6.38 -21.04
CA GLN A 145 2.49 7.82 -20.93
C GLN A 145 1.03 8.08 -20.60
N HIS A 146 0.80 8.88 -19.57
CA HIS A 146 -0.51 9.29 -19.12
C HIS A 146 -0.49 10.78 -18.78
N GLU A 147 -1.66 11.39 -18.65
CA GLU A 147 -1.77 12.78 -18.21
C GLU A 147 -1.17 12.92 -16.80
N GLN A 148 -0.68 14.11 -16.48
CA GLN A 148 -0.22 14.37 -15.12
C GLN A 148 -1.43 14.46 -14.18
N THR A 149 -1.39 13.73 -13.07
CA THR A 149 -2.39 13.88 -12.01
C THR A 149 -2.38 15.29 -11.45
N HIS A 150 -3.56 15.88 -11.32
CA HIS A 150 -3.73 17.21 -10.74
C HIS A 150 -3.16 17.31 -9.31
N PRO A 151 -2.44 18.39 -8.95
CA PRO A 151 -1.91 18.59 -7.60
C PRO A 151 -2.99 18.51 -6.50
N GLU A 152 -4.18 19.02 -6.76
CA GLU A 152 -5.33 18.95 -5.85
C GLU A 152 -5.79 17.52 -5.59
N THR A 153 -5.70 16.63 -6.58
CA THR A 153 -6.01 15.20 -6.41
C THR A 153 -5.01 14.54 -5.48
N LEU A 154 -3.71 14.80 -5.68
CA LEU A 154 -2.65 14.26 -4.82
C LEU A 154 -2.76 14.80 -3.40
N ASN A 155 -3.07 16.10 -3.24
CA ASN A 155 -3.30 16.70 -1.92
C ASN A 155 -4.50 16.06 -1.21
N ALA A 156 -5.62 15.87 -1.92
CA ALA A 156 -6.81 15.21 -1.35
C ALA A 156 -6.51 13.76 -0.90
N LEU A 157 -5.73 13.01 -1.68
CA LEU A 157 -5.28 11.66 -1.31
C LEU A 157 -4.34 11.66 -0.10
N ASN A 158 -3.35 12.57 -0.08
CA ASN A 158 -2.44 12.72 1.06
C ASN A 158 -3.21 13.05 2.33
N ASP A 159 -4.13 14.02 2.28
CA ASP A 159 -4.97 14.41 3.41
C ASP A 159 -5.86 13.25 3.88
N PHE A 160 -6.43 12.49 2.95
CA PHE A 160 -7.23 11.31 3.26
C PHE A 160 -6.42 10.22 3.97
N HIS A 161 -5.22 9.92 3.50
CA HIS A 161 -4.40 8.84 4.05
C HIS A 161 -3.62 9.20 5.32
N ARG A 162 -3.31 10.48 5.54
CA ARG A 162 -2.51 10.96 6.68
C ARG A 162 -2.95 10.41 8.04
N PRO A 163 -4.23 10.48 8.47
CA PRO A 163 -4.62 9.92 9.76
C PRO A 163 -4.40 8.41 9.85
N PHE A 164 -4.57 7.67 8.75
CA PHE A 164 -4.38 6.22 8.72
C PHE A 164 -2.89 5.83 8.74
N ASN A 165 -2.01 6.65 8.16
CA ASN A 165 -0.57 6.46 8.22
C ASN A 165 -0.03 6.69 9.65
N VAL A 166 -0.57 7.67 10.37
CA VAL A 166 -0.26 7.88 11.79
C VAL A 166 -0.62 6.63 12.61
N GLU A 167 -1.80 6.06 12.39
CA GLU A 167 -2.22 4.82 13.06
C GLU A 167 -1.38 3.61 12.65
N LEU A 168 -0.95 3.54 11.38
CA LEU A 168 -0.03 2.51 10.92
C LEU A 168 1.33 2.62 11.59
N ALA A 169 1.90 3.83 11.68
CA ALA A 169 3.17 4.08 12.34
C ALA A 169 3.14 3.68 13.82
N LYS A 170 2.05 4.01 14.53
CA LYS A 170 1.82 3.55 15.91
C LYS A 170 1.75 2.01 15.98
N LEU A 171 0.96 1.38 15.10
CA LEU A 171 0.80 -0.08 15.08
C LEU A 171 2.13 -0.81 14.80
N MET A 172 2.99 -0.21 13.97
CA MET A 172 4.29 -0.76 13.60
C MET A 172 5.41 -0.40 14.59
N GLY A 173 5.20 0.61 15.46
CA GLY A 173 6.22 1.14 16.35
C GLY A 173 7.35 1.88 15.61
N ASP A 174 7.09 2.40 14.41
CA ASP A 174 8.11 3.00 13.56
C ASP A 174 7.51 4.15 12.71
N ASN A 175 8.07 5.35 12.86
CA ASN A 175 7.61 6.57 12.19
C ASN A 175 7.79 6.53 10.67
N LYS A 176 8.61 5.61 10.14
CA LYS A 176 8.79 5.47 8.69
C LYS A 176 7.48 5.14 7.96
N PHE A 177 6.49 4.56 8.66
CA PHE A 177 5.18 4.27 8.10
C PHE A 177 4.23 5.47 8.07
N ASN A 178 4.65 6.64 8.56
CA ASN A 178 3.84 7.86 8.48
C ASN A 178 3.75 8.42 7.05
N TYR A 179 4.66 7.98 6.15
CA TYR A 179 4.81 8.37 4.74
C TYR A 179 4.78 9.90 4.45
N PRO A 180 5.80 10.47 3.79
CA PRO A 180 5.73 11.87 3.36
C PRO A 180 4.65 12.06 2.28
N ASP A 181 4.14 13.28 2.14
CA ASP A 181 3.19 13.63 1.07
C ASP A 181 3.78 13.34 -0.32
N TYR A 182 3.01 12.65 -1.18
CA TYR A 182 3.38 12.40 -2.57
C TYR A 182 3.00 13.59 -3.45
N LYS A 183 3.92 14.03 -4.33
CA LYS A 183 3.77 15.28 -5.12
C LYS A 183 3.65 15.07 -6.63
N GLY A 184 3.68 13.84 -7.12
CA GLY A 184 3.66 13.53 -8.56
C GLY A 184 5.06 13.35 -9.10
#